data_AF-A0A6S6NZN5-F1
#
_entry.id   AF-A0A6S6NZN5-F1
#
_cell.length_a   1.000
_cell.length_b   1.000
_cell.length_c   1.000
_cell.angle_alpha   90.00
_cell.angle_beta   90.00
_cell.angle_gamma   90.00
#
_symmetry.space_group_name_H-M   'P 1'
#
loop_
_entity.id
_entity.type
_entity.pdbx_description
1 polymer ?
#
loop_
_entity_poly.entity_id
_entity_poly.type
_entity_poly.pdbx_seq_one_letter_code
_entity_poly.pdbx_strand_id
1 'polypeptide(L)'
;MRRTATVVTALAVTGAVVAAPPASASAVAFCDELGGTWNGRYCHTAVESERKAVRDIRIAIPAELVDDPAVGPVVRDYLATLVDNWKTVGATMVADSYGEADYQIHRRGTVISAVFRETYHADGPDFNNAYRTFTFDMAAGTRLRLSDIVREGLDPLTAIPPLAQPFLVRALDAAPPPHQPGTYPFVADRWTPDKVYSGGYKAWALTPDELILYMPDYPVGRDSPTDFTPGVMQWSMDGGTVQAHIPLAALAPILRPEFGGV
;
A
#
# COMPACT_ATOMS: atom_id res chain seq x y z
N MET A 1 55.77 64.22 -7.90
CA MET A 1 55.53 63.04 -7.03
C MET A 1 54.04 62.69 -7.08
N ARG A 2 53.65 61.69 -7.86
CA ARG A 2 52.28 61.14 -7.91
C ARG A 2 52.16 60.04 -6.86
N ARG A 3 51.22 60.15 -5.93
CA ARG A 3 50.85 59.07 -5.00
C ARG A 3 49.55 58.42 -5.49
N THR A 4 49.67 57.16 -5.87
CA THR A 4 48.60 56.18 -6.02
C THR A 4 48.03 55.82 -4.66
N ALA A 5 46.70 55.64 -4.57
CA ALA A 5 46.06 54.93 -3.48
C ALA A 5 44.90 54.08 -4.05
N THR A 6 44.99 52.80 -3.73
CA THR A 6 44.32 51.64 -4.30
C THR A 6 42.88 51.52 -3.81
N VAL A 7 41.95 51.20 -4.72
CA VAL A 7 40.57 50.82 -4.38
C VAL A 7 40.57 49.33 -4.03
N VAL A 8 40.08 48.98 -2.84
CA VAL A 8 39.83 47.60 -2.42
C VAL A 8 38.33 47.34 -2.55
N THR A 9 37.95 46.51 -3.53
CA THR A 9 36.57 46.07 -3.72
C THR A 9 36.36 44.78 -2.93
N ALA A 10 35.51 44.81 -1.90
CA ALA A 10 35.10 43.62 -1.17
C ALA A 10 34.03 42.86 -1.97
N LEU A 11 34.33 41.65 -2.42
CA LEU A 11 33.34 40.73 -2.96
C LEU A 11 32.61 40.03 -1.81
N ALA A 12 31.31 40.31 -1.66
CA ALA A 12 30.42 39.53 -0.81
C ALA A 12 30.01 38.25 -1.58
N VAL A 13 30.41 37.09 -1.05
CA VAL A 13 29.94 35.79 -1.53
C VAL A 13 28.59 35.51 -0.87
N THR A 14 27.50 35.72 -1.59
CA THR A 14 26.18 35.23 -1.20
C THR A 14 26.13 33.72 -1.47
N GLY A 15 26.30 32.92 -0.42
CA GLY A 15 26.05 31.48 -0.48
C GLY A 15 24.58 31.20 -0.73
N ALA A 16 24.25 30.62 -1.88
CA ALA A 16 22.92 30.07 -2.13
C ALA A 16 22.73 28.85 -1.23
N VAL A 17 21.95 29.00 -0.15
CA VAL A 17 21.46 27.86 0.61
C VAL A 17 20.46 27.14 -0.28
N VAL A 18 20.87 26.00 -0.83
CA VAL A 18 19.96 25.08 -1.52
C VAL A 18 19.04 24.50 -0.44
N ALA A 19 17.85 25.09 -0.28
CA ALA A 19 16.82 24.50 0.56
C ALA A 19 16.42 23.17 -0.07
N ALA A 20 16.59 22.07 0.66
CA ALA A 20 16.02 20.79 0.27
C ALA A 20 14.49 20.96 0.11
N PRO A 21 13.86 20.32 -0.88
CA PRO A 21 12.42 20.43 -1.08
C PRO A 21 11.68 20.06 0.22
N PRO A 22 10.64 20.82 0.62
CA PRO A 22 10.00 20.68 1.93
C PRO A 22 9.46 19.27 2.21
N ALA A 23 9.04 18.57 1.15
CA ALA A 23 8.60 17.17 1.21
C ALA A 23 9.68 16.20 1.74
N SER A 24 10.97 16.50 1.57
CA SER A 24 12.02 15.64 2.13
C SER A 24 12.21 15.85 3.64
N ALA A 25 11.92 17.05 4.17
CA ALA A 25 12.15 17.36 5.58
C ALA A 25 11.14 16.65 6.50
N SER A 26 9.90 16.51 6.05
CA SER A 26 8.84 15.85 6.79
C SER A 26 8.97 14.34 6.85
N ALA A 27 9.35 13.72 5.74
CA ALA A 27 9.68 12.30 5.71
C ALA A 27 10.87 11.98 6.61
N VAL A 28 11.88 12.86 6.65
CA VAL A 28 13.01 12.75 7.60
C VAL A 28 12.53 12.88 9.04
N ALA A 29 11.79 13.94 9.38
CA ALA A 29 11.29 14.15 10.74
C ALA A 29 10.37 13.02 11.22
N PHE A 30 9.47 12.54 10.35
CA PHE A 30 8.63 11.41 10.67
C PHE A 30 9.44 10.11 10.80
N CYS A 31 10.49 9.92 10.00
CA CYS A 31 11.39 8.79 10.20
C CYS A 31 12.10 8.84 11.56
N ASP A 32 12.51 10.02 12.02
CA ASP A 32 13.09 10.21 13.34
C ASP A 32 12.07 9.88 14.45
N GLU A 33 10.80 10.28 14.28
CA GLU A 33 9.69 9.90 15.19
C GLU A 33 9.51 8.38 15.28
N LEU A 34 9.70 7.66 14.17
CA LEU A 34 9.67 6.20 14.11
C LEU A 34 10.93 5.54 14.68
N GLY A 35 11.91 6.33 15.14
CA GLY A 35 13.18 5.86 15.66
C GLY A 35 14.09 5.26 14.59
N GLY A 36 13.92 5.68 13.33
CA GLY A 36 14.73 5.21 12.21
C GLY A 36 15.76 6.22 11.73
N THR A 37 16.45 5.87 10.65
CA THR A 37 17.38 6.71 9.92
C THR A 37 16.93 6.81 8.47
N TRP A 38 16.77 8.04 7.97
CA TRP A 38 16.37 8.30 6.60
C TRP A 38 17.55 8.12 5.62
N ASN A 39 17.35 7.34 4.56
CA ASN A 39 18.38 7.10 3.54
C ASN A 39 18.09 7.75 2.17
N GLY A 40 17.13 8.66 2.11
CA GLY A 40 16.70 9.34 0.87
C GLY A 40 15.41 8.77 0.25
N ARG A 41 15.05 7.52 0.58
CA ARG A 41 13.80 6.89 0.13
C ARG A 41 13.08 6.11 1.21
N TYR A 42 13.84 5.43 2.07
CA TYR A 42 13.33 4.60 3.14
C TYR A 42 13.73 5.17 4.49
N CYS A 43 12.81 5.05 5.43
CA CYS A 43 13.13 5.06 6.84
C CYS A 43 13.59 3.66 7.25
N HIS A 44 14.82 3.56 7.75
CA HIS A 44 15.43 2.31 8.15
C HIS A 44 15.56 2.23 9.67
N THR A 45 15.18 1.10 10.28
CA THR A 45 15.44 0.81 11.68
C THR A 45 15.67 -0.70 11.84
N ALA A 46 16.24 -1.12 12.97
CA ALA A 46 16.34 -2.52 13.31
C ALA A 46 15.98 -2.76 14.78
N VAL A 47 15.61 -4.00 15.11
CA VAL A 47 15.47 -4.46 16.49
C VAL A 47 16.23 -5.77 16.65
N GLU A 48 17.01 -5.88 17.73
CA GLU A 48 17.68 -7.13 18.13
C GLU A 48 16.81 -7.86 19.15
N SER A 49 16.61 -9.16 18.95
CA SER A 49 15.86 -10.03 19.86
C SER A 49 16.71 -10.49 21.04
N GLU A 50 16.06 -11.06 22.06
CA GLU A 50 16.74 -11.72 23.18
C GLU A 50 17.69 -12.84 22.75
N ARG A 51 17.45 -13.40 21.55
CA ARG A 51 18.23 -14.51 20.97
C ARG A 51 19.28 -14.05 19.96
N LYS A 52 19.58 -12.74 19.93
CA LYS A 52 20.56 -12.12 19.01
C LYS A 52 20.19 -12.21 17.54
N ALA A 53 18.91 -12.39 17.25
CA ALA A 53 18.39 -12.25 15.90
C ALA A 53 18.06 -10.77 15.63
N VAL A 54 18.37 -10.29 14.44
CA VAL A 54 18.08 -8.93 14.00
C VAL A 54 16.88 -8.93 13.06
N ARG A 55 15.89 -8.07 13.34
CA ARG A 55 14.85 -7.73 12.37
C ARG A 55 15.17 -6.39 11.73
N ASP A 56 15.45 -6.42 10.44
CA ASP A 56 15.61 -5.22 9.60
C ASP A 56 14.22 -4.66 9.22
N ILE A 57 14.02 -3.35 9.36
CA ILE A 57 12.75 -2.70 9.07
C ILE A 57 12.97 -1.53 8.13
N ARG A 58 12.26 -1.53 7.01
CA ARG A 58 12.36 -0.51 5.95
C ARG A 58 10.98 -0.07 5.55
N ILE A 59 10.69 1.22 5.62
CA ILE A 59 9.43 1.75 5.11
C ILE A 59 9.69 2.93 4.17
N ALA A 60 9.05 2.94 3.01
CA ALA A 60 8.98 4.11 2.15
C ALA A 60 7.89 5.04 2.69
N ILE A 61 8.21 6.33 2.82
CA ILE A 61 7.29 7.34 3.37
C ILE A 61 6.80 8.24 2.23
N PRO A 62 5.48 8.26 1.91
CA PRO A 62 4.93 9.19 0.93
C PRO A 62 4.84 10.59 1.54
N ALA A 63 5.93 11.35 1.39
CA ALA A 63 6.10 12.71 1.92
C ALA A 63 4.85 13.60 1.73
N GLU A 64 4.31 13.60 0.50
CA GLU A 64 3.14 14.42 0.15
C GLU A 64 1.88 14.09 0.95
N LEU A 65 1.74 12.86 1.45
CA LEU A 65 0.59 12.46 2.23
C LEU A 65 0.83 12.69 3.72
N VAL A 66 2.04 12.39 4.22
CA VAL A 66 2.35 12.59 5.65
C VAL A 66 2.44 14.06 6.06
N ASP A 67 2.61 14.96 5.08
CA ASP A 67 2.56 16.42 5.25
C ASP A 67 1.17 17.02 5.17
N ASP A 68 0.23 16.29 4.56
CA ASP A 68 -1.11 16.81 4.37
C ASP A 68 -1.84 16.86 5.73
N PRO A 69 -2.41 18.00 6.13
CA PRO A 69 -3.02 18.15 7.45
C PRO A 69 -4.29 17.31 7.61
N ALA A 70 -4.99 16.97 6.53
CA ALA A 70 -6.23 16.22 6.56
C ALA A 70 -5.98 14.70 6.48
N VAL A 71 -5.08 14.26 5.59
CA VAL A 71 -4.86 12.83 5.35
C VAL A 71 -3.61 12.27 6.03
N GLY A 72 -2.64 13.13 6.35
CA GLY A 72 -1.39 12.77 7.00
C GLY A 72 -1.54 12.03 8.32
N PRO A 73 -2.47 12.40 9.22
CA PRO A 73 -2.69 11.65 10.46
C PRO A 73 -3.02 10.17 10.21
N VAL A 74 -3.81 9.85 9.16
CA VAL A 74 -4.19 8.47 8.83
C VAL A 74 -2.99 7.67 8.34
N VAL A 75 -2.17 8.26 7.46
CA VAL A 75 -0.99 7.58 6.90
C VAL A 75 0.10 7.42 7.95
N ARG A 76 0.33 8.44 8.77
CA ARG A 76 1.29 8.40 9.89
C ARG A 76 0.91 7.34 10.92
N ASP A 77 -0.35 7.30 11.34
CA ASP A 77 -0.84 6.30 12.30
C ASP A 77 -0.65 4.86 11.79
N TYR A 78 -0.97 4.61 10.52
CA TYR A 78 -0.75 3.32 9.88
C TYR A 78 0.74 2.94 9.87
N LEU A 79 1.63 3.82 9.41
CA LEU A 79 3.05 3.52 9.31
C LEU A 79 3.71 3.34 10.69
N ALA A 80 3.32 4.14 11.68
CA ALA A 80 3.76 3.99 13.06
C ALA A 80 3.32 2.64 13.64
N THR A 81 2.04 2.30 13.49
CA THR A 81 1.49 1.02 13.93
C THR A 81 2.19 -0.16 13.25
N LEU A 82 2.50 -0.06 11.95
CA LEU A 82 3.21 -1.09 11.21
C LEU A 82 4.62 -1.32 11.76
N VAL A 83 5.38 -0.23 11.94
CA VAL A 83 6.75 -0.29 12.48
C VAL A 83 6.75 -0.85 13.91
N ASP A 84 5.82 -0.43 14.75
CA ASP A 84 5.73 -0.89 16.14
C ASP A 84 5.35 -2.37 16.23
N ASN A 85 4.42 -2.84 15.38
CA ASN A 85 4.09 -4.26 15.28
C ASN A 85 5.30 -5.08 14.85
N TRP A 86 6.06 -4.62 13.84
CA TRP A 86 7.27 -5.30 13.42
C TRP A 86 8.38 -5.29 14.47
N LYS A 87 8.58 -4.18 15.18
CA LYS A 87 9.52 -4.13 16.32
C LYS A 87 9.12 -5.12 17.42
N THR A 88 7.84 -5.17 17.75
CA THR A 88 7.29 -6.08 18.78
C THR A 88 7.53 -7.54 18.40
N VAL A 89 7.23 -7.92 17.16
CA VAL A 89 7.51 -9.29 16.67
C VAL A 89 9.01 -9.56 16.66
N GLY A 90 9.80 -8.63 16.12
CA GLY A 90 11.26 -8.74 16.01
C GLY A 90 11.96 -8.98 17.35
N ALA A 91 11.49 -8.37 18.43
CA ALA A 91 12.05 -8.56 19.77
C ALA A 91 12.00 -10.01 20.28
N THR A 92 11.11 -10.84 19.74
CA THR A 92 10.92 -12.25 20.14
C THR A 92 11.45 -13.26 19.11
N MET A 93 11.96 -12.79 17.98
CA MET A 93 12.42 -13.64 16.89
C MET A 93 13.62 -14.49 17.28
N VAL A 94 13.67 -15.71 16.73
CA VAL A 94 14.76 -16.67 16.97
C VAL A 94 15.79 -16.72 15.84
N ALA A 95 15.47 -16.08 14.72
CA ALA A 95 16.28 -16.00 13.50
C ALA A 95 16.13 -14.58 12.94
N ASP A 96 17.15 -14.14 12.21
CA ASP A 96 17.14 -12.87 11.51
C ASP A 96 15.90 -12.79 10.60
N SER A 97 15.41 -11.57 10.39
CA SER A 97 14.17 -11.35 9.67
C SER A 97 14.13 -9.96 9.09
N TYR A 98 13.14 -9.68 8.25
CA TYR A 98 12.90 -8.33 7.78
C TYR A 98 11.41 -8.00 7.63
N GLY A 99 11.12 -6.71 7.61
CA GLY A 99 9.85 -6.12 7.19
C GLY A 99 10.11 -4.92 6.29
N GLU A 100 9.52 -4.92 5.11
CA GLU A 100 9.64 -3.87 4.12
C GLU A 100 8.25 -3.38 3.69
N ALA A 101 8.04 -2.06 3.63
CA ALA A 101 6.84 -1.47 3.05
C ALA A 101 7.23 -0.49 1.94
N ASP A 102 6.80 -0.77 0.71
CA ASP A 102 6.84 0.17 -0.40
C ASP A 102 5.46 0.79 -0.62
N TYR A 103 5.39 1.88 -1.38
CA TYR A 103 4.11 2.47 -1.78
C TYR A 103 4.02 2.82 -3.26
N GLN A 104 2.79 2.86 -3.76
CA GLN A 104 2.41 3.43 -5.05
C GLN A 104 1.28 4.43 -4.86
N ILE A 105 1.31 5.53 -5.61
CA ILE A 105 0.27 6.57 -5.57
C ILE A 105 -0.43 6.66 -6.92
N HIS A 106 -1.74 6.49 -6.92
CA HIS A 106 -2.61 6.74 -8.06
C HIS A 106 -3.40 8.03 -7.87
N ARG A 107 -3.65 8.77 -8.95
CA ARG A 107 -4.35 10.05 -8.92
C ARG A 107 -5.47 10.09 -9.94
N ARG A 108 -6.61 10.64 -9.56
CA ARG A 108 -7.75 10.91 -10.46
C ARG A 108 -8.47 12.17 -10.01
N GLY A 109 -8.28 13.28 -10.71
CA GLY A 109 -8.86 14.57 -10.30
C GLY A 109 -8.37 14.94 -8.89
N THR A 110 -9.29 15.10 -7.94
CA THR A 110 -8.98 15.36 -6.53
C THR A 110 -8.77 14.09 -5.71
N VAL A 111 -8.96 12.90 -6.29
CA VAL A 111 -8.80 11.63 -5.59
C VAL A 111 -7.36 11.15 -5.65
N ILE A 112 -6.82 10.73 -4.51
CA ILE A 112 -5.55 10.04 -4.39
C ILE A 112 -5.77 8.67 -3.76
N SER A 113 -5.22 7.61 -4.38
CA SER A 113 -5.14 6.28 -3.78
C SER A 113 -3.68 5.94 -3.47
N ALA A 114 -3.36 5.74 -2.20
CA ALA A 114 -2.08 5.23 -1.73
C ALA A 114 -2.18 3.72 -1.51
N VAL A 115 -1.28 2.96 -2.13
CA VAL A 115 -1.21 1.50 -2.06
C VAL A 115 0.13 1.14 -1.45
N PHE A 116 0.11 0.62 -0.23
CA PHE A 116 1.28 0.08 0.45
C PHE A 116 1.36 -1.41 0.21
N ARG A 117 2.53 -1.87 -0.26
CA ARG A 117 2.87 -3.28 -0.34
C ARG A 117 3.83 -3.60 0.79
N GLU A 118 3.37 -4.42 1.72
CA GLU A 118 4.15 -4.94 2.83
C GLU A 118 4.76 -6.28 2.40
N THR A 119 6.05 -6.48 2.70
CA THR A 119 6.77 -7.74 2.51
C THR A 119 7.48 -8.07 3.82
N TYR A 120 7.28 -9.26 4.37
CA TYR A 120 7.93 -9.65 5.61
C TYR A 120 8.22 -11.15 5.68
N HIS A 121 9.37 -11.50 6.26
CA HIS A 121 9.77 -12.88 6.43
C HIS A 121 10.84 -13.03 7.54
N ALA A 122 11.01 -14.25 8.05
CA ALA A 122 12.21 -14.67 8.77
C ALA A 122 13.19 -15.26 7.75
N ASP A 123 14.47 -14.97 7.80
CA ASP A 123 15.46 -15.32 6.77
C ASP A 123 15.31 -16.80 6.29
N GLY A 124 14.72 -16.95 5.10
CA GLY A 124 14.19 -18.19 4.52
C GLY A 124 13.63 -17.94 3.11
N PRO A 125 13.11 -18.98 2.41
CA PRO A 125 12.76 -18.87 0.98
C PRO A 125 11.43 -18.16 0.67
N ASP A 126 10.51 -18.02 1.64
CA ASP A 126 9.10 -17.69 1.35
C ASP A 126 8.66 -16.36 1.97
N PHE A 127 8.51 -15.33 1.14
CA PHE A 127 8.10 -14.00 1.60
C PHE A 127 6.58 -13.88 1.75
N ASN A 128 6.10 -13.44 2.90
CA ASN A 128 4.69 -13.06 3.03
C ASN A 128 4.49 -11.65 2.50
N ASN A 129 3.41 -11.43 1.75
CA ASN A 129 3.04 -10.12 1.24
C ASN A 129 1.70 -9.67 1.80
N ALA A 130 1.51 -8.36 2.01
CA ALA A 130 0.20 -7.77 2.28
C ALA A 130 0.02 -6.46 1.51
N TYR A 131 -1.22 -6.07 1.29
CA TYR A 131 -1.60 -4.80 0.70
C TYR A 131 -2.45 -4.00 1.68
N ARG A 132 -2.08 -2.74 1.88
CA ARG A 132 -2.88 -1.76 2.62
C ARG A 132 -3.12 -0.56 1.73
N THR A 133 -4.36 -0.13 1.66
CA THR A 133 -4.75 0.92 0.72
C THR A 133 -5.56 2.00 1.41
N PHE A 134 -5.31 3.23 0.99
CA PHE A 134 -6.01 4.41 1.47
C PHE A 134 -6.38 5.27 0.28
N THR A 135 -7.68 5.50 0.10
CA THR A 135 -8.19 6.39 -0.94
C THR A 135 -8.75 7.63 -0.27
N PHE A 136 -8.39 8.81 -0.77
CA PHE A 136 -8.78 10.10 -0.21
C PHE A 136 -9.38 10.99 -1.29
N ASP A 137 -10.40 11.76 -0.95
CA ASP A 137 -10.79 12.94 -1.71
C ASP A 137 -10.06 14.16 -1.11
N MET A 138 -9.05 14.65 -1.82
CA MET A 138 -8.19 15.74 -1.36
C MET A 138 -8.92 17.09 -1.35
N ALA A 139 -10.03 17.25 -2.08
CA ALA A 139 -10.83 18.47 -2.02
C ALA A 139 -11.70 18.52 -0.76
N ALA A 140 -12.21 17.37 -0.32
CA ALA A 140 -13.00 17.24 0.90
C ALA A 140 -12.13 17.03 2.15
N GLY A 141 -10.87 16.59 1.99
CA GLY A 141 -9.99 16.23 3.09
C GLY A 141 -10.47 14.97 3.83
N THR A 142 -11.12 14.04 3.11
CA THR A 142 -11.74 12.86 3.70
C THR A 142 -11.22 11.56 3.08
N ARG A 143 -11.21 10.50 3.89
CA ARG A 143 -10.95 9.14 3.41
C ARG A 143 -12.22 8.57 2.79
N LEU A 144 -12.09 8.05 1.57
CA LEU A 144 -13.12 7.32 0.86
C LEU A 144 -13.09 5.84 1.23
N ARG A 145 -14.27 5.27 1.42
CA ARG A 145 -14.56 3.84 1.48
C ARG A 145 -15.03 3.37 0.11
N LEU A 146 -15.00 2.05 -0.12
CA LEU A 146 -15.50 1.48 -1.37
C LEU A 146 -17.00 1.76 -1.59
N SER A 147 -17.77 1.92 -0.51
CA SER A 147 -19.18 2.35 -0.56
C SER A 147 -19.35 3.77 -1.07
N ASP A 148 -18.35 4.63 -0.89
CA ASP A 148 -18.48 6.06 -1.17
C ASP A 148 -18.35 6.37 -2.66
N ILE A 149 -17.83 5.41 -3.46
CA ILE A 149 -17.65 5.55 -4.91
C ILE A 149 -18.83 5.01 -5.74
N VAL A 150 -19.66 4.15 -5.14
CA VAL A 150 -20.88 3.63 -5.76
C VAL A 150 -22.07 4.54 -5.46
N ARG A 151 -23.11 4.49 -6.30
CA ARG A 151 -24.33 5.29 -6.11
C ARG A 151 -24.95 5.01 -4.73
N GLU A 152 -25.60 6.03 -4.18
CA GLU A 152 -26.27 5.92 -2.90
C GLU A 152 -27.29 4.76 -2.89
N GLY A 153 -27.30 3.99 -1.79
CA GLY A 153 -28.15 2.83 -1.62
C GLY A 153 -27.65 1.53 -2.28
N LEU A 154 -26.56 1.57 -3.06
CA LEU A 154 -25.91 0.36 -3.56
C LEU A 154 -24.87 -0.16 -2.57
N ASP A 155 -24.86 -1.48 -2.38
CA ASP A 155 -23.78 -2.16 -1.67
C ASP A 155 -22.67 -2.53 -2.67
N PRO A 156 -21.45 -1.98 -2.55
CA PRO A 156 -20.35 -2.32 -3.46
C PRO A 156 -20.01 -3.81 -3.46
N LEU A 157 -20.23 -4.52 -2.34
CA LEU A 157 -19.89 -5.95 -2.22
C LEU A 157 -20.85 -6.85 -2.99
N THR A 158 -21.98 -6.32 -3.49
CA THR A 158 -22.92 -7.04 -4.35
C THR A 158 -23.02 -6.43 -5.74
N ALA A 159 -22.83 -5.11 -5.87
CA ALA A 159 -22.92 -4.39 -7.13
C ALA A 159 -21.68 -4.55 -8.02
N ILE A 160 -20.46 -4.57 -7.44
CA ILE A 160 -19.21 -4.70 -8.20
C ILE A 160 -19.00 -6.10 -8.80
N PRO A 161 -19.18 -7.21 -8.04
CA PRO A 161 -18.83 -8.55 -8.53
C PRO A 161 -19.37 -8.93 -9.92
N PRO A 162 -20.66 -8.73 -10.26
CA PRO A 162 -21.17 -9.13 -11.58
C PRO A 162 -20.53 -8.34 -12.73
N LEU A 163 -20.16 -7.07 -12.52
CA LEU A 163 -19.51 -6.23 -13.53
C LEU A 163 -18.00 -6.50 -13.61
N ALA A 164 -17.39 -6.85 -12.48
CA ALA A 164 -15.97 -7.16 -12.37
C ALA A 164 -15.61 -8.57 -12.84
N GLN A 165 -16.57 -9.49 -12.93
CA GLN A 165 -16.33 -10.92 -13.15
C GLN A 165 -15.40 -11.23 -14.33
N PRO A 166 -15.54 -10.63 -15.53
CA PRO A 166 -14.63 -10.93 -16.65
C PRO A 166 -13.17 -10.54 -16.38
N PHE A 167 -12.96 -9.47 -15.61
CA PHE A 167 -11.64 -8.96 -15.24
C PHE A 167 -11.03 -9.78 -14.10
N LEU A 168 -11.86 -10.20 -13.14
CA LEU A 168 -11.46 -11.12 -12.08
C LEU A 168 -11.00 -12.45 -12.66
N VAL A 169 -11.76 -13.07 -13.56
CA VAL A 169 -11.37 -14.35 -14.19
C VAL A 169 -10.03 -14.23 -14.90
N ARG A 170 -9.81 -13.15 -15.67
CA ARG A 170 -8.51 -12.91 -16.32
C ARG A 170 -7.37 -12.78 -15.31
N ALA A 171 -7.60 -12.05 -14.22
CA ALA A 171 -6.60 -11.88 -13.17
C ALA A 171 -6.29 -13.20 -12.45
N LEU A 172 -7.31 -14.03 -12.22
CA LEU A 172 -7.16 -15.37 -11.63
C LEU A 172 -6.30 -16.26 -12.52
N ASP A 173 -6.63 -16.35 -13.81
CA ASP A 173 -5.90 -17.20 -14.77
C ASP A 173 -4.41 -16.81 -14.93
N ALA A 174 -4.07 -15.55 -14.64
CA ALA A 174 -2.71 -15.03 -14.70
C ALA A 174 -1.96 -15.05 -13.36
N ALA A 175 -2.66 -15.35 -12.26
CA ALA A 175 -2.09 -15.24 -10.92
C ALA A 175 -1.05 -16.34 -10.64
N PRO A 176 0.01 -16.03 -9.88
CA PRO A 176 0.94 -17.04 -9.41
C PRO A 176 0.31 -17.91 -8.29
N PRO A 177 0.81 -19.14 -8.10
CA PRO A 177 1.75 -19.84 -8.97
C PRO A 177 1.09 -20.27 -10.30
N PRO A 178 1.86 -20.59 -11.34
CA PRO A 178 1.31 -21.08 -12.60
C PRO A 178 0.38 -22.29 -12.40
N HIS A 179 -0.81 -22.20 -12.96
CA HIS A 179 -1.87 -23.19 -12.81
C HIS A 179 -2.71 -23.29 -14.09
N GLN A 180 -3.61 -24.25 -14.17
CA GLN A 180 -4.57 -24.33 -15.27
C GLN A 180 -5.76 -23.39 -14.99
N PRO A 181 -6.18 -22.55 -15.95
CA PRO A 181 -7.36 -21.69 -15.80
C PRO A 181 -8.59 -22.43 -15.25
N GLY A 182 -9.33 -21.78 -14.34
CA GLY A 182 -10.55 -22.33 -13.75
C GLY A 182 -10.35 -23.53 -12.81
N THR A 183 -9.14 -23.75 -12.31
CA THR A 183 -8.85 -24.76 -11.28
C THR A 183 -8.87 -24.16 -9.88
N TYR A 184 -9.20 -24.98 -8.88
CA TYR A 184 -9.21 -24.52 -7.50
C TYR A 184 -7.80 -24.09 -7.03
N PRO A 185 -7.66 -22.94 -6.33
CA PRO A 185 -8.71 -22.02 -5.88
C PRO A 185 -9.00 -20.85 -6.85
N PHE A 186 -8.39 -20.83 -8.03
CA PHE A 186 -8.49 -19.77 -9.06
C PHE A 186 -9.79 -19.85 -9.87
N VAL A 187 -10.93 -19.86 -9.18
CA VAL A 187 -12.28 -19.80 -9.75
C VAL A 187 -13.06 -18.65 -9.11
N ALA A 188 -13.81 -17.88 -9.90
CA ALA A 188 -14.42 -16.63 -9.45
C ALA A 188 -15.26 -16.76 -8.16
N ASP A 189 -16.00 -17.86 -8.00
CA ASP A 189 -16.86 -18.14 -6.83
C ASP A 189 -16.09 -18.26 -5.51
N ARG A 190 -14.76 -18.43 -5.56
CA ARG A 190 -13.87 -18.45 -4.38
C ARG A 190 -13.30 -17.07 -4.05
N TRP A 191 -13.55 -16.07 -4.90
CA TRP A 191 -12.98 -14.72 -4.81
C TRP A 191 -14.06 -13.63 -4.79
N THR A 192 -15.32 -14.01 -4.52
CA THR A 192 -16.38 -13.06 -4.17
C THR A 192 -16.14 -12.46 -2.77
N PRO A 193 -16.66 -11.26 -2.46
CA PRO A 193 -16.36 -10.53 -1.22
C PRO A 193 -16.64 -11.29 0.09
N ASP A 194 -17.56 -12.25 0.06
CA ASP A 194 -17.89 -13.09 1.22
C ASP A 194 -16.88 -14.23 1.44
N LYS A 195 -15.92 -14.42 0.53
CA LYS A 195 -14.89 -15.46 0.60
C LYS A 195 -13.58 -14.91 1.11
N VAL A 196 -12.84 -15.77 1.79
CA VAL A 196 -11.56 -15.44 2.44
C VAL A 196 -10.52 -14.90 1.44
N TYR A 197 -10.41 -15.49 0.24
CA TYR A 197 -9.39 -15.11 -0.74
C TYR A 197 -9.61 -13.70 -1.32
N SER A 198 -10.83 -13.18 -1.27
CA SER A 198 -11.11 -11.80 -1.71
C SER A 198 -10.61 -10.73 -0.73
N GLY A 199 -10.32 -11.11 0.52
CA GLY A 199 -10.10 -10.15 1.61
C GLY A 199 -11.29 -9.22 1.86
N GLY A 200 -12.49 -9.53 1.34
CA GLY A 200 -13.65 -8.64 1.37
C GLY A 200 -13.46 -7.35 0.59
N TYR A 201 -12.58 -7.34 -0.42
CA TYR A 201 -12.22 -6.16 -1.21
C TYR A 201 -11.72 -4.98 -0.36
N LYS A 202 -11.09 -5.27 0.79
CA LYS A 202 -10.56 -4.27 1.72
C LYS A 202 -9.41 -3.46 1.13
N ALA A 203 -8.58 -4.09 0.30
CA ALA A 203 -7.48 -3.44 -0.39
C ALA A 203 -7.90 -3.11 -1.83
N TRP A 204 -8.06 -1.82 -2.11
CA TRP A 204 -8.48 -1.32 -3.41
C TRP A 204 -7.87 0.05 -3.71
N ALA A 205 -7.74 0.38 -4.99
CA ALA A 205 -7.27 1.68 -5.43
C ALA A 205 -8.07 2.18 -6.62
N LEU A 206 -8.35 3.48 -6.64
CA LEU A 206 -8.88 4.17 -7.80
C LEU A 206 -7.74 4.79 -8.60
N THR A 207 -7.57 4.35 -9.83
CA THR A 207 -6.65 4.93 -10.82
C THR A 207 -7.41 5.91 -11.72
N PRO A 208 -6.77 6.56 -12.71
CA PRO A 208 -7.48 7.41 -13.66
C PRO A 208 -8.67 6.72 -14.35
N ASP A 209 -8.52 5.43 -14.66
CA ASP A 209 -9.39 4.68 -15.57
C ASP A 209 -9.83 3.31 -15.02
N GLU A 210 -9.31 2.87 -13.87
CA GLU A 210 -9.60 1.55 -13.29
C GLU A 210 -9.90 1.63 -11.78
N LEU A 211 -10.70 0.67 -11.31
CA LEU A 211 -10.69 0.21 -9.93
C LEU A 211 -9.79 -1.04 -9.87
N ILE A 212 -8.74 -1.00 -9.06
CA ILE A 212 -7.90 -2.16 -8.79
C ILE A 212 -8.33 -2.78 -7.46
N LEU A 213 -8.54 -4.10 -7.44
CA LEU A 213 -8.74 -4.88 -6.22
C LEU A 213 -7.50 -5.75 -5.96
N TYR A 214 -6.88 -5.58 -4.80
CA TYR A 214 -5.73 -6.38 -4.35
C TYR A 214 -6.24 -7.48 -3.42
N MET A 215 -6.13 -8.73 -3.85
CA MET A 215 -6.78 -9.85 -3.19
C MET A 215 -5.81 -11.02 -2.93
N PRO A 216 -5.87 -11.61 -1.74
CA PRO A 216 -6.42 -11.03 -0.50
C PRO A 216 -5.67 -9.75 -0.10
N ASP A 217 -6.17 -8.98 0.88
CA ASP A 217 -5.44 -7.81 1.39
C ASP A 217 -4.28 -8.19 2.32
N TYR A 218 -4.31 -9.39 2.90
CA TYR A 218 -3.31 -9.92 3.83
C TYR A 218 -3.19 -11.43 3.62
N PRO A 219 -2.09 -12.10 4.02
CA PRO A 219 -1.98 -13.54 3.85
C PRO A 219 -3.13 -14.29 4.50
N VAL A 220 -3.71 -15.23 3.76
CA VAL A 220 -4.82 -16.09 4.20
C VAL A 220 -4.38 -17.54 4.13
N GLY A 221 -4.72 -18.31 5.17
CA GLY A 221 -4.25 -19.68 5.30
C GLY A 221 -4.97 -20.71 4.42
N ARG A 222 -6.31 -20.61 4.31
CA ARG A 222 -7.20 -21.53 3.57
C ARG A 222 -8.65 -21.08 3.65
N ASP A 223 -9.52 -21.77 2.91
CA ASP A 223 -10.98 -21.64 3.01
C ASP A 223 -11.50 -21.79 4.46
N SER A 224 -12.57 -21.07 4.75
CA SER A 224 -13.32 -21.16 6.01
C SER A 224 -14.81 -21.41 5.72
N PRO A 225 -15.43 -22.48 6.27
CA PRO A 225 -14.81 -23.52 7.09
C PRO A 225 -13.81 -24.39 6.29
N THR A 226 -12.84 -24.98 6.99
CA THR A 226 -11.86 -25.89 6.38
C THR A 226 -12.52 -27.19 5.93
N ASP A 227 -12.22 -27.63 4.71
CA ASP A 227 -12.63 -28.95 4.20
C ASP A 227 -11.59 -30.00 4.59
N PHE A 228 -11.98 -30.92 5.48
CA PHE A 228 -11.13 -32.01 5.98
C PHE A 228 -11.23 -33.29 5.14
N THR A 229 -11.92 -33.25 4.00
CA THR A 229 -12.03 -34.41 3.09
C THR A 229 -10.64 -34.81 2.59
N PRO A 230 -10.19 -36.06 2.84
CA PRO A 230 -8.87 -36.51 2.40
C PRO A 230 -8.68 -36.36 0.90
N GLY A 231 -7.52 -35.82 0.49
CA GLY A 231 -7.18 -35.60 -0.92
C GLY A 231 -7.69 -34.27 -1.51
N VAL A 232 -8.47 -33.48 -0.77
CA VAL A 232 -8.82 -32.12 -1.17
C VAL A 232 -7.66 -31.19 -0.86
N MET A 233 -7.18 -30.47 -1.88
CA MET A 233 -6.14 -29.47 -1.72
C MET A 233 -6.62 -28.32 -0.84
N GLN A 234 -5.72 -27.75 -0.03
CA GLN A 234 -5.95 -26.54 0.76
C GLN A 234 -4.85 -25.54 0.37
N TRP A 235 -5.24 -24.31 0.05
CA TRP A 235 -4.30 -23.30 -0.43
C TRP A 235 -4.22 -22.12 0.54
N SER A 236 -2.99 -21.72 0.83
CA SER A 236 -2.71 -20.39 1.38
C SER A 236 -2.42 -19.42 0.24
N MET A 237 -2.78 -18.16 0.43
CA MET A 237 -2.45 -17.07 -0.50
C MET A 237 -1.80 -15.93 0.25
N ASP A 238 -0.78 -15.34 -0.36
CA ASP A 238 -0.23 -14.06 0.07
C ASP A 238 -1.19 -12.92 -0.27
N GLY A 239 -1.00 -11.78 0.37
CA GLY A 239 -1.69 -10.56 -0.01
C GLY A 239 -1.34 -10.13 -1.44
N GLY A 240 -2.36 -9.78 -2.21
CA GLY A 240 -2.26 -9.32 -3.58
C GLY A 240 -1.77 -10.38 -4.57
N THR A 241 -1.92 -11.68 -4.25
CA THR A 241 -1.72 -12.77 -5.22
C THR A 241 -2.55 -12.55 -6.48
N VAL A 242 -3.78 -12.03 -6.34
CA VAL A 242 -4.65 -11.65 -7.44
C VAL A 242 -4.86 -10.15 -7.40
N GLN A 243 -4.58 -9.48 -8.52
CA GLN A 243 -4.85 -8.05 -8.69
C GLN A 243 -5.82 -7.88 -9.86
N ALA A 244 -7.09 -7.61 -9.55
CA ALA A 244 -8.11 -7.44 -10.57
C ALA A 244 -8.18 -5.97 -10.99
N HIS A 245 -7.78 -5.70 -12.23
CA HIS A 245 -7.88 -4.39 -12.86
C HIS A 245 -9.22 -4.26 -13.59
N ILE A 246 -10.12 -3.45 -13.06
CA ILE A 246 -11.50 -3.30 -13.56
C ILE A 246 -11.66 -1.90 -14.14
N PRO A 247 -11.86 -1.76 -15.46
CA PRO A 247 -12.10 -0.46 -16.09
C PRO A 247 -13.32 0.23 -15.48
N LEU A 248 -13.20 1.52 -15.15
CA LEU A 248 -14.31 2.31 -14.61
C LEU A 248 -15.48 2.40 -15.58
N ALA A 249 -15.24 2.31 -16.88
CA ALA A 249 -16.29 2.23 -17.89
C ALA A 249 -17.21 1.00 -17.71
N ALA A 250 -16.66 -0.13 -17.23
CA ALA A 250 -17.46 -1.32 -16.93
C ALA A 250 -18.29 -1.14 -15.65
N LEU A 251 -17.82 -0.30 -14.72
CA LEU A 251 -18.50 0.03 -13.46
C LEU A 251 -19.42 1.26 -13.55
N ALA A 252 -19.41 1.98 -14.67
CA ALA A 252 -20.19 3.21 -14.87
C ALA A 252 -21.68 3.10 -14.47
N PRO A 253 -22.38 1.96 -14.68
CA PRO A 253 -23.78 1.82 -14.24
C PRO A 253 -24.00 1.84 -12.72
N ILE A 254 -22.95 1.70 -11.90
CA ILE A 254 -23.03 1.66 -10.43
C ILE A 254 -22.22 2.74 -9.75
N LEU A 255 -21.31 3.42 -10.45
CA LEU A 255 -20.50 4.50 -9.90
C LEU A 255 -21.30 5.80 -9.73
N ARG A 256 -20.87 6.66 -8.81
CA ARG A 256 -21.35 8.05 -8.76
C ARG A 256 -20.75 8.86 -9.93
N PRO A 257 -21.43 9.91 -10.41
CA PRO A 257 -20.98 10.70 -11.57
C PRO A 257 -19.53 11.21 -11.46
N GLU A 258 -19.14 11.71 -10.29
CA GLU A 258 -17.80 12.21 -10.01
C GLU A 258 -16.70 11.14 -10.15
N PHE A 259 -17.04 9.85 -10.03
CA PHE A 259 -16.12 8.73 -10.20
C PHE A 259 -16.24 8.03 -11.56
N GLY A 260 -17.05 8.56 -12.50
CA GLY A 260 -17.23 8.01 -13.84
C GLY A 260 -18.56 7.27 -14.04
N GLY A 261 -19.52 7.47 -13.14
CA GLY A 261 -20.89 6.99 -13.31
C GLY A 261 -21.65 7.71 -14.42
N VAL A 262 -22.59 7.01 -15.06
CA VAL A 262 -23.55 7.55 -16.05
C VAL A 262 -24.96 7.64 -15.51
#